data_AF-A0AAE0TKU8-F1
#
_entry.id   AF-A0AAE0TKU8-F1
#
_cell.length_a   1.000
_cell.length_b   1.000
_cell.length_c   1.000
_cell.angle_alpha   90.00
_cell.angle_beta   90.00
_cell.angle_gamma   90.00
#
_symmetry.space_group_name_H-M   'P 1'
#
loop_
_entity.id
_entity.type
_entity.pdbx_description
1 polymer ?
#
loop_
_entity_poly.entity_id
_entity_poly.type
_entity_poly.pdbx_seq_one_letter_code
_entity_poly.pdbx_strand_id
1 'polypeptide(L)'
;MDSETFYVIYCCEILTILSSDLVSVYEVHLQKLLTQRLLKGALYSGPGSIISADLGIPGTTDGKSACYHRVIETDRDSPDGDVPSADKKKDKFIVCFLANQDRLLDLFLVDLDRFALGVIKDLQQKKFHADDATKRSIQQWYTVSVEYVSRCISLLKNNVKFLIHAALLDAKLSCRGCTNEQENDIIRLFQSCNLSGILTQVKPVKQQHDNGSLSGSIDMLVDVGAGDNQSDMQNIVMVNITDNGVNFVPAGCTRFCEEWSKTLNKPEFQQNSVKLKQVIEAIKLKFIQTVNILKRLLREAENDFYALYRAYIFLRDSGNSNILLHYANLETSPNVASVVSVIDEFIKLDHIQRE
;
A
#
# COMPACT_ATOMS: atom_id res chain seq x y z
N MET A 1 -9.86 17.94 12.50
CA MET A 1 -10.62 17.12 13.47
C MET A 1 -9.58 16.20 14.06
N ASP A 2 -9.14 16.48 15.27
CA ASP A 2 -8.22 15.59 15.98
C ASP A 2 -9.01 14.30 16.24
N SER A 3 -8.66 13.26 15.48
CA SER A 3 -9.34 11.98 15.62
C SER A 3 -8.78 11.35 16.88
N GLU A 4 -9.62 11.18 17.90
CA GLU A 4 -9.22 10.44 19.09
C GLU A 4 -8.82 9.02 18.67
N THR A 5 -7.56 8.70 18.94
CA THR A 5 -6.93 7.44 18.58
C THR A 5 -6.27 6.84 19.81
N PHE A 6 -6.41 5.54 19.98
CA PHE A 6 -5.87 4.79 21.11
C PHE A 6 -5.14 3.55 20.61
N TYR A 7 -4.30 2.97 21.46
CA TYR A 7 -3.66 1.68 21.24
C TYR A 7 -3.68 0.83 22.50
N VAL A 8 -3.70 -0.49 22.32
CA VAL A 8 -3.53 -1.46 23.39
C VAL A 8 -2.69 -2.64 22.89
N ILE A 9 -1.71 -3.07 23.68
CA ILE A 9 -0.88 -4.23 23.37
C ILE A 9 -1.04 -5.26 24.49
N TYR A 10 -1.42 -6.49 24.13
CA TYR A 10 -1.59 -7.61 25.04
C TYR A 10 -0.52 -8.68 24.82
N CYS A 11 -0.09 -9.33 25.90
CA CYS A 11 0.52 -10.65 25.83
C CYS A 11 -0.60 -11.70 25.72
N CYS A 12 -0.61 -12.50 24.65
CA CYS A 12 -1.74 -13.35 24.28
C CYS A 12 -1.97 -14.54 25.24
N GLU A 13 -0.94 -15.03 25.93
CA GLU A 13 -1.06 -16.20 26.83
C GLU A 13 -2.02 -15.94 28.00
N ILE A 14 -2.08 -14.70 28.50
CA ILE A 14 -2.86 -14.31 29.69
C ILE A 14 -3.75 -13.08 29.40
N LEU A 15 -3.72 -12.53 28.18
CA LEU A 15 -4.31 -11.22 27.84
C LEU A 15 -3.91 -10.11 28.82
N THR A 16 -2.67 -10.16 29.31
CA THR A 16 -2.11 -9.12 30.17
C THR A 16 -1.70 -7.92 29.33
N ILE A 17 -2.06 -6.72 29.80
CA ILE A 17 -1.71 -5.47 29.12
C ILE A 17 -0.21 -5.22 29.31
N LEU A 18 0.50 -5.06 28.19
CA LEU A 18 1.90 -4.66 28.17
C LEU A 18 2.04 -3.14 28.09
N SER A 19 1.22 -2.50 27.26
CA SER A 19 1.15 -1.06 27.13
C SER A 19 -0.20 -0.64 26.57
N SER A 20 -0.70 0.50 27.02
CA SER A 20 -1.98 1.06 26.59
C SER A 20 -2.01 2.56 26.91
N ASP A 21 -2.72 3.33 26.08
CA ASP A 21 -3.17 4.69 26.39
C ASP A 21 -4.70 4.79 26.52
N LEU A 22 -5.39 3.64 26.47
CA LEU A 22 -6.83 3.54 26.62
C LEU A 22 -7.20 3.56 28.12
N VAL A 23 -8.31 4.21 28.46
CA VAL A 23 -8.81 4.23 29.85
C VAL A 23 -9.27 2.83 30.26
N SER A 24 -8.95 2.44 31.49
CA SER A 24 -9.18 1.09 32.04
C SER A 24 -10.59 0.52 31.85
N VAL A 25 -11.62 1.36 31.90
CA VAL A 25 -13.02 0.94 31.67
C VAL A 25 -13.20 0.37 30.25
N TYR A 26 -12.62 1.03 29.25
CA TYR A 26 -12.70 0.62 27.85
C TYR A 26 -11.76 -0.55 27.53
N GLU A 27 -10.63 -0.65 28.23
CA GLU A 27 -9.72 -1.80 28.12
C GLU A 27 -10.41 -3.12 28.49
N VAL A 28 -11.24 -3.13 29.54
CA VAL A 28 -11.99 -4.32 29.96
C VAL A 28 -13.02 -4.72 28.89
N HIS A 29 -13.69 -3.75 28.27
CA HIS A 29 -14.63 -4.01 27.17
C HIS A 29 -13.91 -4.59 25.94
N LEU A 30 -12.76 -4.02 25.56
CA LEU A 30 -11.95 -4.52 24.46
C LEU A 30 -11.40 -5.92 24.75
N GLN A 31 -10.88 -6.16 25.95
CA GLN A 31 -10.38 -7.46 26.38
C GLN A 31 -11.49 -8.52 26.28
N LYS A 32 -12.69 -8.24 26.79
CA LYS A 32 -13.85 -9.13 26.68
C LYS A 32 -14.20 -9.47 25.23
N LEU A 33 -14.15 -8.48 24.34
CA LEU A 33 -14.38 -8.68 22.91
C LEU A 33 -13.32 -9.62 22.31
N LEU A 34 -12.04 -9.35 22.56
CA LEU A 34 -10.94 -10.17 22.06
C LEU A 34 -10.99 -11.60 22.60
N THR A 35 -11.31 -11.80 23.89
CA THR A 35 -11.50 -13.12 24.48
C THR A 35 -12.60 -13.91 23.77
N GLN A 36 -13.75 -13.29 23.47
CA GLN A 36 -14.82 -13.94 22.73
C GLN A 36 -14.39 -14.37 21.33
N ARG A 37 -13.53 -13.59 20.67
CA ARG A 37 -13.00 -13.93 19.34
C ARG A 37 -11.91 -15.01 19.40
N LEU A 38 -11.05 -14.98 20.41
CA LEU A 38 -10.07 -16.04 20.67
C LEU A 38 -10.77 -17.38 20.89
N LEU A 39 -11.80 -17.42 21.75
CA LEU A 39 -12.58 -18.63 22.02
C LEU A 39 -13.29 -19.18 20.77
N LYS A 40 -13.67 -18.32 19.83
CA LYS A 40 -14.29 -18.70 18.55
C LYS A 40 -13.28 -19.09 17.47
N GLY A 41 -11.98 -19.07 17.76
CA GLY A 41 -10.93 -19.33 16.77
C GLY A 41 -10.82 -18.26 15.69
N ALA A 42 -11.38 -17.06 15.92
CA ALA A 42 -11.44 -15.98 14.93
C ALA A 42 -10.22 -15.04 14.97
N LEU A 43 -9.24 -15.35 15.81
CA LEU A 43 -7.97 -14.64 15.95
C LEU A 43 -6.84 -15.61 15.69
N TYR A 44 -6.13 -15.41 14.59
CA TYR A 44 -4.99 -16.23 14.18
C TYR A 44 -3.80 -15.35 13.81
N SER A 45 -2.60 -15.93 13.84
CA SER A 45 -1.38 -15.29 13.35
C SER A 45 -1.51 -15.10 11.84
N GLY A 46 -1.46 -13.86 11.37
CA GLY A 46 -1.78 -13.53 9.98
C GLY A 46 -1.86 -12.02 9.72
N PRO A 47 -2.44 -11.59 8.59
CA PRO A 47 -2.72 -10.18 8.33
C PRO A 47 -3.69 -9.63 9.38
N GLY A 48 -3.56 -8.35 9.71
CA GLY A 48 -4.46 -7.68 10.64
C GLY A 48 -5.90 -7.64 10.13
N SER A 49 -6.83 -7.47 11.06
CA SER A 49 -8.26 -7.36 10.77
C SER A 49 -8.85 -6.18 11.51
N ILE A 50 -9.88 -5.56 10.93
CA ILE A 50 -10.60 -4.45 11.53
C ILE A 50 -12.01 -4.90 11.90
N ILE A 51 -12.40 -4.54 13.11
CA ILE A 51 -13.73 -4.78 13.64
C ILE A 51 -14.34 -3.46 14.08
N SER A 52 -15.66 -3.41 14.07
CA SER A 52 -16.40 -2.33 14.73
C SER A 52 -16.57 -2.73 16.19
N ALA A 53 -15.97 -1.95 17.10
CA ALA A 53 -16.01 -2.17 18.53
C ALA A 53 -16.93 -1.13 19.18
N ASP A 54 -18.00 -1.59 19.82
CA ASP A 54 -18.89 -0.75 20.63
C ASP A 54 -18.34 -0.70 22.05
N LEU A 55 -17.46 0.27 22.29
CA LEU A 55 -16.77 0.44 23.57
C LEU A 55 -17.40 1.53 24.44
N GLY A 56 -18.33 2.33 23.88
CA GLY A 56 -18.92 3.48 24.58
C GLY A 56 -17.95 4.64 24.77
N ILE A 57 -16.97 4.80 23.87
CA ILE A 57 -16.01 5.90 23.89
C ILE A 57 -16.73 7.19 23.44
N PRO A 58 -16.69 8.29 24.23
CA PRO A 58 -17.31 9.56 23.88
C PRO A 58 -16.75 10.11 22.55
N GLY A 59 -17.57 10.82 21.77
CA GLY A 59 -17.11 11.45 20.52
C GLY A 59 -17.16 10.55 19.28
N THR A 60 -17.65 9.32 19.39
CA THR A 60 -17.99 8.45 18.25
C THR A 60 -19.38 8.80 17.70
N THR A 61 -19.53 8.83 16.37
CA THR A 61 -20.80 9.19 15.70
C THR A 61 -21.94 8.21 16.00
N ASP A 62 -21.62 6.95 16.33
CA ASP A 62 -22.56 5.85 16.58
C ASP A 62 -22.22 5.00 17.85
N GLY A 63 -21.36 5.49 18.75
CA GLY A 63 -20.86 4.69 19.89
C GLY A 63 -19.77 3.67 19.51
N LYS A 64 -19.50 3.50 18.21
CA LYS A 64 -18.62 2.49 17.63
C LYS A 64 -17.30 3.11 17.18
N SER A 65 -16.20 2.45 17.53
CA SER A 65 -14.86 2.75 17.05
C SER A 65 -14.39 1.64 16.09
N ALA A 66 -13.62 1.99 15.07
CA ALA A 66 -12.90 1.00 14.29
C ALA A 66 -11.69 0.53 15.09
N CYS A 67 -11.59 -0.78 15.31
CA CYS A 67 -10.49 -1.42 16.02
C CYS A 67 -9.76 -2.34 15.05
N TYR A 68 -8.56 -1.92 14.65
CA TYR A 68 -7.58 -2.83 14.07
C TYR A 68 -7.05 -3.76 15.15
N HIS A 69 -6.87 -5.04 14.83
CA HIS A 69 -6.19 -5.99 15.70
C HIS A 69 -5.33 -6.97 14.87
N ARG A 70 -4.17 -7.34 15.41
CA ARG A 70 -3.31 -8.38 14.82
C ARG A 70 -2.64 -9.21 15.89
N VAL A 71 -2.61 -10.53 15.68
CA VAL A 71 -1.80 -11.46 16.47
C VAL A 71 -0.44 -11.59 15.81
N ILE A 72 0.62 -11.30 16.56
CA ILE A 72 2.01 -11.36 16.10
C ILE A 72 2.73 -12.41 16.94
N GLU A 73 3.32 -13.40 16.27
CA GLU A 73 4.15 -14.41 16.91
C GLU A 73 5.62 -14.05 16.77
N THR A 74 6.37 -14.22 17.85
CA THR A 74 7.79 -13.97 17.86
C THR A 74 8.54 -15.12 18.50
N ASP A 75 9.70 -15.46 17.96
CA ASP A 75 10.56 -16.46 18.58
C ASP A 75 11.13 -15.93 19.91
N ARG A 76 11.11 -16.75 20.96
CA ARG A 76 11.85 -16.45 22.19
C ARG A 76 13.34 -16.55 21.90
N ASP A 77 14.09 -15.49 22.22
CA ASP A 77 15.54 -15.55 22.26
C ASP A 77 15.96 -16.53 23.37
N SER A 78 16.33 -17.75 22.99
CA SER A 78 16.90 -18.72 23.92
C SER A 78 18.38 -18.36 24.17
N PRO A 79 18.81 -18.17 25.43
CA PRO A 79 20.20 -17.84 25.75
C PRO A 79 21.20 -19.00 25.57
N ASP A 80 20.73 -20.22 25.30
CA ASP A 80 21.59 -21.39 25.10
C ASP A 80 21.66 -21.80 23.63
N GLY A 81 22.88 -21.84 23.11
CA GLY A 81 23.20 -22.34 21.77
C GLY A 81 22.89 -23.83 21.62
N ASP A 82 22.60 -24.20 20.37
CA ASP A 82 22.66 -25.55 19.81
C ASP A 82 21.80 -26.66 20.46
N VAL A 83 20.48 -26.57 20.28
CA VAL A 83 19.67 -27.77 19.96
C VAL A 83 18.60 -27.40 18.91
N PRO A 84 18.57 -28.06 17.73
CA PRO A 84 17.45 -27.93 16.81
C PRO A 84 16.28 -28.76 17.34
N SER A 85 15.52 -28.22 18.29
CA SER A 85 14.20 -28.77 18.65
C SER A 85 13.11 -28.07 17.84
N ALA A 86 12.18 -28.86 17.31
CA ALA A 86 11.08 -28.42 16.45
C ALA A 86 10.02 -27.54 17.17
N ASP A 87 10.20 -27.24 18.46
CA ASP A 87 9.28 -26.48 19.30
C ASP A 87 9.99 -25.33 20.03
N LYS A 88 10.52 -24.35 19.30
CA LYS A 88 10.85 -23.06 19.92
C LYS A 88 9.54 -22.45 20.42
N LYS A 89 9.42 -22.23 21.74
CA LYS A 89 8.29 -21.51 22.31
C LYS A 89 8.22 -20.12 21.68
N LYS A 90 7.09 -19.85 21.00
CA LYS A 90 6.81 -18.54 20.43
C LYS A 90 5.98 -17.72 21.42
N ASP A 91 6.43 -16.50 21.67
CA ASP A 91 5.59 -15.51 22.33
C ASP A 91 4.57 -14.97 21.35
N LYS A 92 3.34 -14.77 21.82
CA LYS A 92 2.24 -14.25 21.01
C LYS A 92 1.77 -12.94 21.60
N PHE A 93 1.68 -11.92 20.76
CA PHE A 93 1.22 -10.59 21.13
C PHE A 93 -0.02 -10.22 20.34
N ILE A 94 -0.91 -9.44 20.93
CA ILE A 94 -2.04 -8.83 20.23
C ILE A 94 -1.84 -7.33 20.24
N VAL A 95 -1.71 -6.73 19.05
CA VAL A 95 -1.64 -5.28 18.88
C VAL A 95 -3.00 -4.78 18.42
N CYS A 96 -3.54 -3.78 19.12
CA CYS A 96 -4.81 -3.16 18.79
C CYS A 96 -4.63 -1.65 18.59
N PHE A 97 -5.22 -1.11 17.51
CA PHE A 97 -5.31 0.32 17.25
C PHE A 97 -6.78 0.72 17.10
N LEU A 98 -7.22 1.73 17.83
CA LEU A 98 -8.60 2.17 17.85
C LEU A 98 -8.69 3.59 17.34
N ALA A 99 -9.59 3.84 16.40
CA ALA A 99 -9.94 5.19 15.96
C ALA A 99 -11.45 5.38 15.96
N ASN A 100 -11.90 6.60 16.27
CA ASN A 100 -13.31 6.99 16.23
C ASN A 100 -13.85 7.20 14.80
N GLN A 101 -13.07 6.86 13.77
CA GLN A 101 -13.48 6.92 12.37
C GLN A 101 -14.11 5.60 11.93
N ASP A 102 -15.07 5.68 11.01
CA ASP A 102 -15.71 4.52 10.38
C ASP A 102 -14.70 3.59 9.68
N ARG A 103 -15.21 2.42 9.25
CA ARG A 103 -14.56 1.24 8.62
C ARG A 103 -13.54 1.48 7.49
N LEU A 104 -13.16 2.71 7.20
CA LEU A 104 -12.20 3.09 6.17
C LEU A 104 -10.74 2.94 6.62
N LEU A 105 -10.47 2.55 7.87
CA LEU A 105 -9.16 2.02 8.26
C LEU A 105 -8.75 0.80 7.42
N ASP A 106 -9.71 0.09 6.80
CA ASP A 106 -9.47 -1.03 5.88
C ASP A 106 -8.52 -0.64 4.74
N LEU A 107 -8.55 0.63 4.32
CA LEU A 107 -7.68 1.17 3.27
C LEU A 107 -6.19 1.22 3.69
N PHE A 108 -5.91 1.13 4.99
CA PHE A 108 -4.57 1.27 5.57
C PHE A 108 -4.07 -0.02 6.21
N LEU A 109 -4.71 -1.17 5.98
CA LEU A 109 -4.34 -2.44 6.61
C LEU A 109 -2.85 -2.78 6.46
N VAL A 110 -2.28 -2.60 5.26
CA VAL A 110 -0.85 -2.86 5.01
C VAL A 110 0.05 -1.94 5.84
N ASP A 111 -0.33 -0.66 5.95
CA ASP A 111 0.43 0.34 6.71
C ASP A 111 0.31 0.12 8.23
N LEU A 112 -0.87 -0.32 8.71
CA LEU A 112 -1.10 -0.71 10.11
C LEU A 112 -0.36 -2.00 10.46
N ASP A 113 -0.37 -2.98 9.58
CA ASP A 113 0.36 -4.24 9.71
C ASP A 113 1.86 -4.02 9.84
N ARG A 114 2.42 -3.17 8.98
CA ARG A 114 3.84 -2.80 9.02
C ARG A 114 4.18 -2.10 10.32
N PHE A 115 3.34 -1.17 10.77
CA PHE A 115 3.55 -0.45 12.02
C PHE A 115 3.47 -1.38 13.23
N ALA A 116 2.45 -2.24 13.31
CA ALA A 116 2.29 -3.21 14.39
C ALA A 116 3.49 -4.16 14.52
N LEU A 117 4.02 -4.65 13.38
CA LEU A 117 5.23 -5.46 13.37
C LEU A 117 6.46 -4.69 13.85
N GLY A 118 6.60 -3.43 13.44
CA GLY A 118 7.67 -2.54 13.91
C GLY A 118 7.62 -2.34 15.43
N VAL A 119 6.43 -2.08 15.98
CA VAL A 119 6.20 -1.91 17.42
C VAL A 119 6.62 -3.15 18.20
N ILE A 120 6.23 -4.34 17.76
CA ILE A 120 6.63 -5.57 18.46
C ILE A 120 8.14 -5.80 18.37
N LYS A 121 8.76 -5.55 17.21
CA LYS A 121 10.21 -5.66 17.04
C LYS A 121 10.98 -4.70 17.97
N ASP A 122 10.51 -3.47 18.10
CA ASP A 122 11.11 -2.46 18.98
C ASP A 122 10.93 -2.85 20.46
N LEU A 123 9.75 -3.35 20.83
CA LEU A 123 9.51 -3.85 22.18
C LEU A 123 10.38 -5.06 22.50
N GLN A 124 10.58 -5.99 21.57
CA GLN A 124 11.47 -7.14 21.74
C GLN A 124 12.91 -6.72 22.06
N GLN A 125 13.45 -5.75 21.31
CA GLN A 125 14.79 -5.21 21.55
C GLN A 125 14.92 -4.60 22.96
N LYS A 126 13.82 -4.07 23.49
CA LYS A 126 13.72 -3.51 24.84
C LYS A 126 13.23 -4.50 25.89
N LYS A 127 13.25 -5.82 25.61
CA LYS A 127 12.78 -6.89 26.51
C LYS A 127 11.35 -6.66 27.01
N PHE A 128 10.49 -6.15 26.13
CA PHE A 128 9.08 -5.82 26.36
C PHE A 128 8.83 -4.76 27.45
N HIS A 129 9.85 -3.96 27.78
CA HIS A 129 9.67 -2.76 28.61
C HIS A 129 9.38 -1.54 27.72
N ALA A 130 8.11 -1.10 27.74
CA ALA A 130 7.69 0.13 27.07
C ALA A 130 8.09 1.36 27.92
N ASP A 131 9.26 1.92 27.64
CA ASP A 131 9.66 3.24 28.16
C ASP A 131 8.76 4.36 27.58
N ASP A 132 8.84 5.56 28.16
CA ASP A 132 8.00 6.69 27.74
C ASP A 132 8.23 7.08 26.27
N ALA A 133 9.45 6.89 25.75
CA ALA A 133 9.75 7.17 24.35
C ALA A 133 9.05 6.17 23.40
N THR A 134 9.03 4.89 23.75
CA THR A 134 8.32 3.84 23.00
C THR A 134 6.83 4.11 23.03
N LYS A 135 6.27 4.44 24.20
CA LYS A 135 4.84 4.79 24.31
C LYS A 135 4.48 5.95 23.40
N ARG A 136 5.25 7.05 23.42
CA ARG A 136 5.04 8.19 22.52
C ARG A 136 5.14 7.79 21.04
N SER A 137 6.08 6.92 20.68
CA SER A 137 6.19 6.41 19.32
C SER A 137 4.95 5.62 18.90
N ILE A 138 4.44 4.73 19.77
CA ILE A 138 3.22 3.95 19.50
C ILE A 138 1.99 4.86 19.42
N GLN A 139 1.89 5.89 20.25
CA GLN A 139 0.80 6.89 20.21
C GLN A 139 0.70 7.59 18.85
N GLN A 140 1.83 7.71 18.13
CA GLN A 140 1.87 8.32 16.79
C GLN A 140 1.43 7.37 15.66
N TRP A 141 0.90 6.18 15.97
CA TRP A 141 0.50 5.19 14.95
C TRP A 141 -0.42 5.78 13.88
N TYR A 142 -1.38 6.63 14.27
CA TYR A 142 -2.33 7.22 13.33
C TYR A 142 -1.62 8.23 12.40
N THR A 143 -0.78 9.08 12.98
CA THR A 143 0.04 10.02 12.23
C THR A 143 0.98 9.30 11.25
N VAL A 144 1.61 8.23 11.69
CA VAL A 144 2.58 7.47 10.89
C VAL A 144 1.89 6.62 9.81
N SER A 145 0.82 5.92 10.13
CA SER A 145 0.19 4.93 9.22
C SER A 145 -0.98 5.47 8.40
N VAL A 146 -1.59 6.60 8.78
CA VAL A 146 -2.77 7.17 8.10
C VAL A 146 -2.49 8.57 7.58
N GLU A 147 -1.97 9.48 8.42
CA GLU A 147 -1.83 10.89 8.04
C GLU A 147 -0.74 11.16 7.00
N TYR A 148 0.16 10.21 6.73
CA TYR A 148 1.20 10.32 5.71
C TYR A 148 0.66 10.74 4.34
N VAL A 149 -0.54 10.26 3.98
CA VAL A 149 -1.18 10.59 2.70
C VAL A 149 -1.40 12.10 2.62
N SER A 150 -2.08 12.68 3.61
CA SER A 150 -2.37 14.12 3.65
C SER A 150 -1.10 14.99 3.71
N ARG A 151 -0.08 14.56 4.49
CA ARG A 151 1.22 15.26 4.56
C ARG A 151 1.93 15.24 3.22
N CYS A 152 2.00 14.09 2.56
CA CYS A 152 2.59 13.98 1.23
C CYS A 152 1.86 14.79 0.17
N ILE A 153 0.53 14.73 0.14
CA ILE A 153 -0.24 15.53 -0.82
C ILE A 153 -0.01 17.03 -0.57
N SER A 154 0.06 17.46 0.69
CA SER A 154 0.35 18.86 1.05
C SER A 154 1.77 19.29 0.66
N LEU A 155 2.75 18.38 0.80
CA LEU A 155 4.15 18.59 0.44
C LEU A 155 4.34 18.67 -1.07
N LEU A 156 3.80 17.69 -1.80
CA LEU A 156 3.98 17.55 -3.25
C LEU A 156 3.08 18.47 -4.06
N LYS A 157 1.88 18.81 -3.55
CA LYS A 157 0.88 19.63 -4.24
C LYS A 157 0.63 19.10 -5.66
N ASN A 158 0.74 19.96 -6.67
CA ASN A 158 0.57 19.59 -8.08
C ASN A 158 1.66 18.63 -8.61
N ASN A 159 2.78 18.49 -7.91
CA ASN A 159 3.87 17.60 -8.32
C ASN A 159 3.60 16.13 -7.97
N VAL A 160 2.50 15.83 -7.25
CA VAL A 160 2.04 14.43 -7.04
C VAL A 160 1.79 13.70 -8.36
N LYS A 161 1.49 14.42 -9.46
CA LYS A 161 1.33 13.82 -10.79
C LYS A 161 2.56 13.04 -11.25
N PHE A 162 3.76 13.53 -10.91
CA PHE A 162 5.03 12.87 -11.25
C PHE A 162 5.24 11.61 -10.38
N LEU A 163 4.82 11.65 -9.12
CA LEU A 163 4.85 10.49 -8.23
C LEU A 163 3.92 9.37 -8.72
N ILE A 164 2.68 9.72 -9.10
CA ILE A 164 1.70 8.77 -9.65
C ILE A 164 2.26 8.16 -10.94
N HIS A 165 2.78 8.99 -11.85
CA HIS A 165 3.38 8.52 -13.10
C HIS A 165 4.54 7.54 -12.84
N ALA A 166 5.45 7.88 -11.94
CA ALA A 166 6.56 7.01 -11.57
C ALA A 166 6.07 5.68 -10.98
N ALA A 167 5.04 5.71 -10.11
CA ALA A 167 4.48 4.51 -9.48
C ALA A 167 3.79 3.59 -10.49
N LEU A 168 3.08 4.17 -11.45
CA LEU A 168 2.44 3.41 -12.53
C LEU A 168 3.46 2.85 -13.53
N LEU A 169 4.68 3.38 -13.61
CA LEU A 169 5.75 2.81 -14.44
C LEU A 169 6.63 1.80 -13.68
N ASP A 170 6.31 1.48 -12.43
CA ASP A 170 7.15 0.67 -11.55
C ASP A 170 8.60 1.19 -11.46
N ALA A 171 8.75 2.52 -11.44
CA ALA A 171 10.04 3.16 -11.33
C ALA A 171 10.67 2.98 -9.93
N LYS A 172 11.99 3.13 -9.83
CA LYS A 172 12.67 3.22 -8.53
C LYS A 172 12.69 4.66 -8.06
N LEU A 173 12.33 4.91 -6.81
CA LEU A 173 12.43 6.24 -6.21
C LEU A 173 13.72 6.43 -5.42
N SER A 174 14.30 7.63 -5.52
CA SER A 174 15.37 8.10 -4.64
C SER A 174 15.05 9.52 -4.19
N CYS A 175 15.12 9.78 -2.89
CA CYS A 175 14.82 11.11 -2.34
C CYS A 175 16.12 11.83 -1.93
N ARG A 176 16.16 13.15 -2.09
CA ARG A 176 17.26 14.02 -1.65
C ARG A 176 16.72 15.30 -1.04
N GLY A 177 17.41 15.81 -0.01
CA GLY A 177 17.02 17.03 0.69
C GLY A 177 15.76 16.90 1.55
N CYS A 178 15.28 15.67 1.75
CA CYS A 178 14.13 15.33 2.59
C CYS A 178 14.56 14.98 4.01
N THR A 179 13.69 15.23 4.99
CA THR A 179 13.81 14.59 6.30
C THR A 179 13.48 13.09 6.19
N ASN A 180 13.93 12.29 7.16
CA ASN A 180 13.58 10.86 7.21
C ASN A 180 12.07 10.63 7.22
N GLU A 181 11.30 11.52 7.85
CA GLU A 181 9.83 11.45 7.87
C GLU A 181 9.23 11.72 6.48
N GLN A 182 9.69 12.77 5.81
CA GLN A 182 9.23 13.11 4.46
C GLN A 182 9.57 12.01 3.46
N GLU A 183 10.78 11.46 3.53
CA GLU A 183 11.21 10.34 2.68
C GLU A 183 10.30 9.12 2.87
N ASN A 184 10.05 8.75 4.13
CA ASN A 184 9.16 7.64 4.46
C ASN A 184 7.73 7.87 3.97
N ASP A 185 7.17 9.07 4.17
CA ASP A 185 5.84 9.41 3.69
C ASP A 185 5.75 9.31 2.15
N ILE A 186 6.78 9.80 1.43
CA ILE A 186 6.84 9.78 -0.04
C ILE A 186 6.92 8.34 -0.56
N ILE A 187 7.80 7.53 0.03
CA ILE A 187 7.97 6.11 -0.34
C ILE A 187 6.67 5.33 -0.09
N ARG A 188 5.99 5.57 1.03
CA ARG A 188 4.70 4.90 1.32
C ARG A 188 3.61 5.32 0.34
N LEU A 189 3.51 6.62 0.04
CA LEU A 189 2.53 7.09 -0.95
C LEU A 189 2.82 6.51 -2.34
N PHE A 190 4.09 6.42 -2.74
CA PHE A 190 4.50 5.78 -3.98
C PHE A 190 4.08 4.30 -4.03
N GLN A 191 4.39 3.53 -2.98
CA GLN A 191 3.98 2.13 -2.87
C GLN A 191 2.46 1.98 -2.94
N SER A 192 1.71 2.89 -2.34
CA SER A 192 0.24 2.90 -2.40
C SER A 192 -0.32 3.10 -3.81
N CYS A 193 0.43 3.75 -4.69
CA CYS A 193 0.04 4.02 -6.08
C CYS A 193 0.56 2.95 -7.05
N ASN A 194 1.56 2.15 -6.65
CA ASN A 194 2.20 1.16 -7.51
C ASN A 194 1.27 -0.05 -7.74
N LEU A 195 1.26 -0.54 -8.98
CA LEU A 195 0.41 -1.63 -9.47
C LEU A 195 1.20 -2.84 -9.99
N SER A 196 2.54 -2.84 -9.94
CA SER A 196 3.36 -3.93 -10.47
C SER A 196 2.96 -5.28 -9.89
N GLY A 197 2.85 -5.39 -8.56
CA GLY A 197 2.42 -6.64 -7.89
C GLY A 197 1.04 -7.20 -8.31
N ILE A 198 0.18 -6.39 -8.94
CA ILE A 198 -1.14 -6.80 -9.46
C ILE A 198 -1.07 -7.07 -10.96
N LEU A 199 -0.37 -6.21 -11.71
CA LEU A 199 -0.34 -6.23 -13.16
C LEU A 199 0.77 -7.08 -13.77
N THR A 200 1.77 -7.53 -12.99
CA THR A 200 2.88 -8.36 -13.48
C THR A 200 2.81 -9.81 -13.01
N GLN A 201 1.66 -10.29 -12.51
CA GLN A 201 1.47 -11.66 -11.99
C GLN A 201 1.54 -12.78 -13.05
N VAL A 202 2.25 -12.58 -14.16
CA VAL A 202 2.44 -13.60 -15.19
C VAL A 202 3.92 -13.68 -15.56
N LYS A 203 4.72 -14.31 -14.69
CA LYS A 203 5.83 -15.12 -15.18
C LYS A 203 5.37 -16.57 -15.16
N PRO A 204 5.42 -17.32 -16.28
CA PRO A 204 5.14 -18.74 -16.24
C PRO A 204 6.18 -19.39 -15.32
N VAL A 205 5.69 -19.93 -14.20
CA VAL A 205 6.42 -20.89 -13.38
C VAL A 205 6.88 -21.99 -14.34
N LYS A 206 8.20 -22.11 -14.52
CA LYS A 206 8.77 -23.31 -15.13
C LYS A 206 8.36 -24.47 -14.24
N GLN A 207 7.55 -25.34 -14.81
CA GLN A 207 7.05 -26.62 -14.30
C GLN A 207 7.89 -27.21 -13.17
N GLN A 208 7.31 -27.29 -11.98
CA GLN A 208 7.41 -28.50 -11.16
C GLN A 208 6.02 -28.80 -10.60
N HIS A 209 5.59 -30.03 -10.85
CA HIS A 209 4.38 -30.66 -10.35
C HIS A 209 4.23 -30.48 -8.83
N ASP A 210 3.05 -30.06 -8.36
CA ASP A 210 2.11 -30.99 -7.71
C ASP A 210 0.79 -30.30 -7.31
N ASN A 211 -0.22 -31.14 -7.12
CA ASN A 211 -1.65 -30.87 -7.22
C ASN A 211 -2.25 -29.88 -6.20
N GLY A 212 -3.15 -29.04 -6.72
CA GLY A 212 -4.48 -28.81 -6.15
C GLY A 212 -4.62 -27.75 -5.05
N SER A 213 -5.05 -26.54 -5.42
CA SER A 213 -6.20 -25.84 -4.79
C SER A 213 -6.40 -24.49 -5.46
N LEU A 214 -7.55 -24.31 -6.11
CA LEU A 214 -8.07 -23.01 -6.50
C LEU A 214 -8.55 -22.27 -5.24
N SER A 215 -7.72 -21.41 -4.68
CA SER A 215 -8.15 -20.43 -3.67
C SER A 215 -7.53 -19.08 -3.96
N GLY A 216 -8.36 -18.15 -4.44
CA GLY A 216 -8.02 -16.73 -4.54
C GLY A 216 -7.71 -16.17 -3.16
N SER A 217 -6.43 -16.12 -2.85
CA SER A 217 -5.89 -15.55 -1.63
C SER A 217 -4.83 -14.55 -2.07
N ILE A 218 -5.13 -13.26 -1.89
CA ILE A 218 -4.20 -12.16 -2.13
C ILE A 218 -3.14 -12.25 -1.03
N ASP A 219 -2.08 -13.01 -1.29
CA ASP A 219 -0.89 -13.06 -0.44
C ASP A 219 0.03 -11.91 -0.84
N MET A 220 -0.16 -10.74 -0.20
CA MET A 220 0.81 -9.63 -0.28
C MET A 220 1.81 -9.74 0.88
N LEU A 221 2.77 -10.63 0.71
CA LEU A 221 4.05 -10.60 1.42
C LEU A 221 5.15 -10.58 0.35
N VAL A 222 5.45 -9.39 -0.18
CA VAL A 222 6.58 -9.25 -1.10
C VAL A 222 7.85 -9.07 -0.28
N ASP A 223 8.62 -10.15 -0.23
CA ASP A 223 10.00 -10.19 0.21
C ASP A 223 10.84 -9.24 -0.66
N VAL A 224 11.60 -8.35 -0.04
CA VAL A 224 12.51 -7.42 -0.72
C VAL A 224 13.77 -8.20 -1.10
N GLY A 225 13.64 -9.07 -2.08
CA GLY A 225 14.74 -9.84 -2.66
C GLY A 225 15.29 -9.15 -3.90
N ALA A 226 16.52 -8.66 -3.80
CA ALA A 226 17.30 -8.11 -4.91
C ALA A 226 17.44 -9.13 -6.05
N GLY A 227 16.69 -8.92 -7.13
CA GLY A 227 16.84 -9.62 -8.40
C GLY A 227 17.74 -8.81 -9.33
N ASP A 228 18.97 -9.27 -9.49
CA ASP A 228 20.02 -8.68 -10.32
C ASP A 228 19.63 -8.76 -11.82
N ASN A 229 19.15 -7.66 -12.40
CA ASN A 229 18.95 -7.51 -13.85
C ASN A 229 19.56 -6.18 -14.31
N GLN A 230 20.49 -6.24 -15.26
CA GLN A 230 21.26 -5.10 -15.81
C GLN A 230 20.43 -4.00 -16.53
N SER A 231 19.08 -4.03 -16.46
CA SER A 231 18.16 -2.95 -16.89
C SER A 231 17.83 -1.93 -15.78
N ASP A 232 18.40 -2.11 -14.59
CA ASP A 232 17.94 -1.46 -13.35
C ASP A 232 18.29 0.03 -13.17
N MET A 233 19.06 0.63 -14.07
CA MET A 233 19.49 2.03 -13.97
C MET A 233 18.59 3.01 -14.75
N GLN A 234 17.71 2.54 -15.63
CA GLN A 234 17.00 3.42 -16.58
C GLN A 234 15.68 4.01 -16.06
N ASN A 235 15.13 3.53 -14.94
CA ASN A 235 13.86 4.03 -14.38
C ASN A 235 14.01 4.55 -12.95
N ILE A 236 15.10 5.26 -12.62
CA ILE A 236 15.23 5.94 -11.34
C ILE A 236 14.62 7.34 -11.45
N VAL A 237 13.64 7.64 -10.60
CA VAL A 237 13.04 8.96 -10.45
C VAL A 237 13.52 9.57 -9.13
N MET A 238 14.24 10.68 -9.25
CA MET A 238 14.78 11.43 -8.13
C MET A 238 13.79 12.50 -7.66
N VAL A 239 13.51 12.53 -6.36
CA VAL A 239 12.69 13.55 -5.71
C VAL A 239 13.61 14.48 -4.92
N ASN A 240 13.75 15.72 -5.37
CA ASN A 240 14.58 16.73 -4.73
C ASN A 240 13.69 17.71 -3.97
N ILE A 241 13.83 17.76 -2.65
CA ILE A 241 13.17 18.74 -1.79
C ILE A 241 14.19 19.85 -1.49
N THR A 242 13.80 21.09 -1.80
CA THR A 242 14.59 22.30 -1.58
C THR A 242 13.71 23.38 -0.96
N ASP A 243 14.29 24.47 -0.47
CA ASP A 243 13.53 25.62 0.05
C ASP A 243 12.55 26.21 -0.98
N ASN A 244 12.85 26.03 -2.27
CA ASN A 244 12.03 26.50 -3.39
C ASN A 244 10.90 25.52 -3.79
N GLY A 245 10.78 24.37 -3.12
CA GLY A 245 9.76 23.35 -3.38
C GLY A 245 10.32 21.98 -3.77
N VAL A 246 9.43 21.12 -4.27
CA VAL A 246 9.72 19.73 -4.63
C VAL A 246 9.86 19.57 -6.13
N ASN A 247 10.95 18.96 -6.61
CA ASN A 247 11.20 18.72 -8.03
C ASN A 247 11.43 17.23 -8.31
N PHE A 248 10.95 16.74 -9.45
CA PHE A 248 11.12 15.36 -9.91
C PHE A 248 12.05 15.30 -11.12
N VAL A 249 12.99 14.36 -11.14
CA VAL A 249 13.90 14.14 -12.28
C VAL A 249 14.02 12.64 -12.58
N PRO A 250 13.56 12.15 -13.75
CA PRO A 250 12.84 12.89 -14.79
C PRO A 250 11.41 13.27 -14.35
N ALA A 251 10.92 14.42 -14.83
CA ALA A 251 9.56 14.91 -14.59
C ALA A 251 8.55 14.30 -15.56
N GLY A 252 8.52 12.96 -15.66
CA GLY A 252 7.59 12.25 -16.53
C GLY A 252 6.15 12.39 -16.06
N CYS A 253 5.23 12.74 -16.95
CA CYS A 253 3.81 12.89 -16.62
C CYS A 253 2.93 12.55 -17.81
N THR A 254 1.71 12.12 -17.51
CA THR A 254 0.65 11.90 -18.50
C THR A 254 -0.56 12.77 -18.17
N ARG A 255 -1.43 13.03 -19.16
CA ARG A 255 -2.68 13.77 -18.95
C ARG A 255 -3.54 13.15 -17.86
N PHE A 256 -3.61 11.83 -17.80
CA PHE A 256 -4.30 11.12 -16.72
C PHE A 256 -3.73 11.46 -15.34
N CYS A 257 -2.40 11.47 -15.18
CA CYS A 257 -1.77 11.82 -13.91
C CYS A 257 -2.03 13.29 -13.55
N GLU A 258 -2.12 14.20 -14.52
CA GLU A 258 -2.48 15.60 -14.28
C GLU A 258 -3.92 15.76 -13.77
N GLU A 259 -4.88 15.08 -14.39
CA GLU A 259 -6.29 15.14 -14.02
C GLU A 259 -6.54 14.58 -12.61
N TRP A 260 -5.87 13.47 -12.26
CA TRP A 260 -5.94 12.91 -10.93
C TRP A 260 -5.19 13.73 -9.88
N SER A 261 -4.06 14.35 -10.24
CA SER A 261 -3.39 15.30 -9.37
C SER A 261 -4.28 16.50 -9.03
N LYS A 262 -5.01 17.06 -10.01
CA LYS A 262 -6.01 18.11 -9.74
C LYS A 262 -7.09 17.63 -8.77
N THR A 263 -7.54 16.38 -8.92
CA THR A 263 -8.54 15.78 -8.03
C THR A 263 -8.01 15.63 -6.60
N LEU A 264 -6.79 15.12 -6.41
CA LEU A 264 -6.16 14.98 -5.09
C LEU A 264 -5.92 16.33 -4.39
N ASN A 265 -5.69 17.39 -5.15
CA ASN A 265 -5.45 18.73 -4.61
C ASN A 265 -6.73 19.54 -4.35
N LYS A 266 -7.93 18.99 -4.61
CA LYS A 266 -9.19 19.69 -4.33
C LYS A 266 -9.33 19.99 -2.83
N PRO A 267 -9.90 21.15 -2.46
CA PRO A 267 -10.05 21.56 -1.06
C PRO A 267 -10.91 20.59 -0.24
N GLU A 268 -11.86 19.88 -0.87
CA GLU A 268 -12.74 18.90 -0.23
C GLU A 268 -12.02 17.67 0.36
N PHE A 269 -10.79 17.40 -0.08
CA PHE A 269 -9.96 16.29 0.38
C PHE A 269 -8.75 16.73 1.21
N GLN A 270 -8.47 18.03 1.29
CA GLN A 270 -7.33 18.54 2.06
C GLN A 270 -7.46 18.12 3.53
N GLN A 271 -6.35 17.69 4.12
CA GLN A 271 -6.27 17.21 5.50
C GLN A 271 -7.15 15.98 5.83
N ASN A 272 -7.71 15.30 4.82
CA ASN A 272 -8.47 14.07 5.01
C ASN A 272 -7.77 12.89 4.32
N SER A 273 -6.83 12.26 5.03
CA SER A 273 -6.08 11.12 4.52
C SER A 273 -6.96 9.97 4.04
N VAL A 274 -8.10 9.72 4.69
CA VAL A 274 -9.01 8.65 4.31
C VAL A 274 -9.63 8.91 2.93
N LYS A 275 -10.17 10.11 2.71
CA LYS A 275 -10.72 10.47 1.40
C LYS A 275 -9.65 10.52 0.32
N LEU A 276 -8.46 11.04 0.63
CA LEU A 276 -7.34 11.03 -0.30
C LEU A 276 -6.94 9.60 -0.69
N LYS A 277 -6.93 8.68 0.29
CA LYS A 277 -6.68 7.27 0.04
C LYS A 277 -7.77 6.63 -0.84
N GLN A 278 -9.04 6.98 -0.65
CA GLN A 278 -10.12 6.54 -1.55
C GLN A 278 -9.90 7.02 -2.99
N VAL A 279 -9.43 8.26 -3.19
CA VAL A 279 -9.07 8.78 -4.51
C VAL A 279 -7.91 7.97 -5.10
N ILE A 280 -6.89 7.62 -4.31
CA ILE A 280 -5.77 6.76 -4.75
C ILE A 280 -6.26 5.36 -5.16
N GLU A 281 -7.17 4.75 -4.40
CA GLU A 281 -7.78 3.48 -4.81
C GLU A 281 -8.59 3.61 -6.11
N ALA A 282 -9.30 4.73 -6.30
CA ALA A 282 -10.02 5.01 -7.55
C ALA A 282 -9.06 5.17 -8.75
N ILE A 283 -7.91 5.81 -8.57
CA ILE A 283 -6.85 5.90 -9.59
C ILE A 283 -6.41 4.50 -10.01
N LYS A 284 -6.09 3.64 -9.03
CA LYS A 284 -5.66 2.27 -9.26
C LYS A 284 -6.70 1.46 -10.02
N LEU A 285 -7.94 1.47 -9.55
CA LEU A 285 -9.05 0.76 -10.20
C LEU A 285 -9.25 1.24 -11.64
N LYS A 286 -9.23 2.56 -11.87
CA LYS A 286 -9.39 3.13 -13.21
C LYS A 286 -8.25 2.69 -14.14
N PHE A 287 -7.01 2.70 -13.65
CA PHE A 287 -5.86 2.28 -14.43
C PHE A 287 -5.92 0.78 -14.79
N ILE A 288 -6.22 -0.09 -13.81
CA ILE A 288 -6.40 -1.54 -14.04
C ILE A 288 -7.48 -1.80 -15.09
N GLN A 289 -8.62 -1.11 -15.00
CA GLN A 289 -9.68 -1.21 -15.99
C GLN A 289 -9.20 -0.81 -17.39
N THR A 290 -8.47 0.30 -17.51
CA THR A 290 -7.92 0.78 -18.78
C THR A 290 -6.93 -0.22 -19.39
N VAL A 291 -6.04 -0.81 -18.58
CA VAL A 291 -5.11 -1.86 -19.02
C VAL A 291 -5.87 -3.08 -19.54
N ASN A 292 -6.91 -3.53 -18.83
CA ASN A 292 -7.69 -4.70 -19.23
C ASN A 292 -8.50 -4.46 -20.52
N ILE A 293 -9.06 -3.26 -20.69
CA ILE A 293 -9.75 -2.88 -21.94
C ILE A 293 -8.74 -2.89 -23.10
N LEU A 294 -7.55 -2.31 -22.91
CA LEU A 294 -6.51 -2.32 -23.94
C LEU A 294 -6.11 -3.74 -24.32
N LYS A 295 -5.82 -4.60 -23.34
CA LYS A 295 -5.46 -6.02 -23.57
C LYS A 295 -6.51 -6.73 -24.43
N ARG A 296 -7.80 -6.48 -24.18
CA ARG A 296 -8.89 -7.03 -24.98
C ARG A 296 -8.87 -6.49 -26.41
N LEU A 297 -8.77 -5.18 -26.59
CA LEU A 297 -8.73 -4.54 -27.92
C LEU A 297 -7.53 -5.03 -28.75
N LEU A 298 -6.36 -5.19 -28.13
CA LEU A 298 -5.16 -5.69 -28.78
C LEU A 298 -5.29 -7.15 -29.24
N ARG A 299 -5.98 -8.00 -28.47
CA ARG A 299 -6.29 -9.38 -28.91
C ARG A 299 -7.25 -9.41 -30.09
N GLU A 300 -8.27 -8.55 -30.09
CA GLU A 300 -9.20 -8.42 -31.22
C GLU A 300 -8.47 -7.89 -32.47
N ALA A 301 -7.53 -6.97 -32.30
CA ALA A 301 -6.72 -6.36 -33.37
C ALA A 301 -5.79 -7.34 -34.10
N GLU A 302 -5.54 -8.54 -33.57
CA GLU A 302 -4.77 -9.57 -34.28
C GLU A 302 -5.44 -9.97 -35.62
N ASN A 303 -6.78 -9.92 -35.68
CA ASN A 303 -7.55 -10.41 -36.83
C ASN A 303 -8.52 -9.36 -37.40
N ASP A 304 -8.58 -8.15 -36.83
CA ASP A 304 -9.54 -7.11 -37.21
C ASP A 304 -8.88 -5.71 -37.23
N PHE A 305 -8.75 -5.14 -38.44
CA PHE A 305 -8.23 -3.78 -38.64
C PHE A 305 -9.10 -2.69 -38.00
N TYR A 306 -10.40 -2.92 -37.82
CA TYR A 306 -11.26 -1.99 -37.10
C TYR A 306 -10.95 -2.02 -35.60
N ALA A 307 -10.72 -3.21 -35.03
CA ALA A 307 -10.26 -3.33 -33.64
C ALA A 307 -8.87 -2.69 -33.43
N LEU A 308 -7.97 -2.79 -34.41
CA LEU A 308 -6.69 -2.08 -34.42
C LEU A 308 -6.88 -0.55 -34.35
N TYR A 309 -7.75 0.00 -35.20
CA TYR A 309 -8.08 1.42 -35.16
C TYR A 309 -8.72 1.83 -33.83
N ARG A 310 -9.63 1.02 -33.27
CA ARG A 310 -10.21 1.27 -31.94
C ARG A 310 -9.15 1.26 -30.84
N ALA A 311 -8.18 0.34 -30.89
CA ALA A 311 -7.07 0.28 -29.93
C ALA A 311 -6.22 1.56 -30.00
N TYR A 312 -5.91 2.04 -31.20
CA TYR A 312 -5.22 3.32 -31.40
C TYR A 312 -6.00 4.51 -30.82
N ILE A 313 -7.29 4.65 -31.17
CA ILE A 313 -8.13 5.74 -30.65
C ILE A 313 -8.23 5.67 -29.13
N PHE A 314 -8.42 4.47 -28.58
CA PHE A 314 -8.46 4.26 -27.13
C PHE A 314 -7.15 4.69 -26.45
N LEU A 315 -6.00 4.30 -26.99
CA LEU A 315 -4.69 4.68 -26.45
C LEU A 315 -4.48 6.20 -26.51
N ARG A 316 -4.81 6.83 -27.64
CA ARG A 316 -4.71 8.27 -27.82
C ARG A 316 -5.59 9.02 -26.82
N ASP A 317 -6.84 8.59 -26.65
CA ASP A 317 -7.82 9.27 -25.81
C ASP A 317 -7.65 8.94 -24.31
N SER A 318 -6.96 7.84 -23.98
CA SER A 318 -6.69 7.43 -22.59
C SER A 318 -5.82 8.42 -21.80
N GLY A 319 -5.05 9.26 -22.50
CA GLY A 319 -4.10 10.17 -21.88
C GLY A 319 -3.00 9.49 -21.07
N ASN A 320 -2.69 8.21 -21.37
CA ASN A 320 -1.74 7.33 -20.64
C ASN A 320 -0.98 6.37 -21.57
N SER A 321 -0.90 6.70 -22.86
CA SER A 321 -0.54 5.78 -23.94
C SER A 321 0.80 5.09 -23.71
N ASN A 322 1.83 5.84 -23.30
CA ASN A 322 3.18 5.33 -23.01
C ASN A 322 3.19 4.27 -21.89
N ILE A 323 2.51 4.52 -20.77
CA ILE A 323 2.45 3.58 -19.63
C ILE A 323 1.63 2.34 -20.02
N LEU A 324 0.52 2.53 -20.74
CA LEU A 324 -0.33 1.42 -21.15
C LEU A 324 0.35 0.49 -22.16
N LEU A 325 1.12 1.06 -23.10
CA LEU A 325 1.93 0.28 -24.05
C LEU A 325 3.03 -0.50 -23.33
N HIS A 326 3.65 0.07 -22.29
CA HIS A 326 4.61 -0.65 -21.45
C HIS A 326 3.98 -1.92 -20.84
N TYR A 327 2.80 -1.82 -20.23
CA TYR A 327 2.11 -2.99 -19.66
C TYR A 327 1.55 -3.95 -20.71
N ALA A 328 1.13 -3.44 -21.87
CA ALA A 328 0.71 -4.30 -22.97
C ALA A 328 1.87 -5.21 -23.39
N ASN A 329 3.07 -4.66 -23.58
CA ASN A 329 4.26 -5.41 -24.00
C ASN A 329 4.70 -6.52 -23.02
N LEU A 330 4.38 -6.40 -21.73
CA LEU A 330 4.77 -7.39 -20.72
C LEU A 330 4.00 -8.71 -20.82
N GLU A 331 2.82 -8.72 -21.44
CA GLU A 331 1.91 -9.88 -21.45
C GLU A 331 1.48 -10.36 -22.84
N THR A 332 2.13 -9.86 -23.89
CA THR A 332 1.67 -10.07 -25.27
C THR A 332 2.25 -11.29 -25.97
N SER A 333 1.41 -11.95 -26.76
CA SER A 333 1.84 -12.93 -27.76
C SER A 333 2.73 -12.24 -28.81
N PRO A 334 3.57 -12.98 -29.55
CA PRO A 334 4.38 -12.40 -30.63
C PRO A 334 3.55 -11.65 -31.68
N ASN A 335 2.31 -12.09 -31.93
CA ASN A 335 1.38 -11.45 -32.86
C ASN A 335 0.87 -10.11 -32.31
N VAL A 336 0.49 -10.05 -31.03
CA VAL A 336 0.10 -8.78 -30.41
C VAL A 336 1.31 -7.82 -30.28
N ALA A 337 2.53 -8.33 -30.09
CA ALA A 337 3.72 -7.48 -30.04
C ALA A 337 3.94 -6.70 -31.36
N SER A 338 3.68 -7.35 -32.51
CA SER A 338 3.68 -6.68 -33.81
C SER A 338 2.63 -5.56 -33.88
N VAL A 339 1.40 -5.86 -33.43
CA VAL A 339 0.31 -4.88 -33.33
C VAL A 339 0.68 -3.68 -32.45
N VAL A 340 1.29 -3.94 -31.29
CA VAL A 340 1.75 -2.90 -30.36
C VAL A 340 2.82 -2.02 -31.00
N SER A 341 3.78 -2.62 -31.72
CA SER A 341 4.83 -1.86 -32.42
C SER A 341 4.24 -0.92 -33.47
N VAL A 342 3.26 -1.38 -34.24
CA VAL A 342 2.58 -0.55 -35.25
C VAL A 342 1.86 0.61 -34.57
N ILE A 343 1.10 0.36 -33.51
CA ILE A 343 0.38 1.42 -32.79
C ILE A 343 1.35 2.44 -32.17
N ASP A 344 2.47 1.98 -31.58
CA ASP A 344 3.49 2.86 -30.99
C ASP A 344 4.13 3.78 -32.05
N GLU A 345 4.41 3.26 -33.24
CA GLU A 345 4.92 4.04 -34.37
C GLU A 345 3.91 5.11 -34.81
N PHE A 346 2.63 4.75 -34.95
CA PHE A 346 1.58 5.71 -35.31
C PHE A 346 1.40 6.81 -34.26
N ILE A 347 1.47 6.47 -32.97
CA ILE A 347 1.40 7.46 -31.89
C ILE A 347 2.59 8.42 -31.94
N LYS A 348 3.81 7.91 -32.16
CA LYS A 348 5.01 8.75 -32.30
C LYS A 348 4.90 9.69 -33.51
N LEU A 349 4.39 9.20 -34.64
CA LEU A 349 4.19 10.01 -35.85
C LEU A 349 3.12 11.09 -35.67
N ASP A 350 2.00 10.79 -35.01
CA ASP A 350 0.93 11.76 -34.71
C ASP A 350 1.41 12.86 -33.73
N HIS A 351 2.31 12.52 -32.80
CA HIS A 351 2.94 13.52 -31.94
C HIS A 351 3.87 14.46 -32.70
N ILE A 352 4.69 13.94 -33.62
CA ILE A 352 5.62 14.75 -34.45
C ILE A 352 4.86 15.69 -35.40
N GLN A 353 3.66 15.32 -35.87
CA GLN A 353 2.86 16.16 -36.77
C GLN A 353 2.10 17.30 -36.07
N ARG A 354 2.07 17.33 -34.73
CA ARG A 354 1.35 18.33 -33.93
C ARG A 354 2.24 19.35 -33.21
N GLU A 355 3.56 19.15 -33.25
CA GLU A 355 4.58 20.16 -32.91
C GLU A 355 4.92 20.99 -34.15
#